data_AF-A0A2D3LNK5-F1
#
_entry.id   AF-A0A2D3LNK5-F1
#
_cell.length_a   1.000
_cell.length_b   1.000
_cell.length_c   1.000
_cell.angle_alpha   90.00
_cell.angle_beta   90.00
_cell.angle_gamma   90.00
#
_symmetry.space_group_name_H-M   'P 1'
#
loop_
_entity.id
_entity.type
_entity.pdbx_description
1 polymer ?
#
loop_
_entity_poly.entity_id
_entity_poly.type
_entity_poly.pdbx_seq_one_letter_code
_entity_poly.pdbx_strand_id
1 'polypeptide(L)'
;MPKLEIANNNRYGHRKIEEVPRWDRWDTRMPDVKDQLRAIDLYNKSGAVSKSDFVRARILGESFKVITVDKSAVEYHRKLSELTAQVHKIGTNYNQVVRLMRLYTAEKSVKALLHELIRQTKELTVLQEKAVSLTIDYRERL
;
A
#
# COMPACT_ATOMS: atom_id res chain seq x y z
N MET A 1 20.03 38.49 -14.68
CA MET A 1 19.78 37.32 -15.53
C MET A 1 20.01 36.06 -14.70
N PRO A 2 19.23 34.97 -14.88
CA PRO A 2 19.49 33.70 -14.22
C PRO A 2 20.89 33.22 -14.59
N LYS A 3 21.67 32.73 -13.62
CA LYS A 3 22.94 32.07 -13.91
C LYS A 3 22.61 30.84 -14.78
N LEU A 4 23.44 30.51 -15.77
CA LEU A 4 23.27 29.31 -16.59
C LEU A 4 24.28 28.25 -16.14
N GLU A 5 23.85 27.00 -16.14
CA GLU A 5 24.69 25.82 -15.90
C GLU A 5 24.63 24.88 -17.09
N ILE A 6 25.73 24.16 -17.32
CA ILE A 6 25.82 23.15 -18.38
C ILE A 6 25.24 21.84 -17.85
N ALA A 7 24.08 21.45 -18.35
CA ALA A 7 23.51 20.13 -18.13
C ALA A 7 23.90 19.17 -19.27
N ASN A 8 24.17 17.91 -18.93
CA ASN A 8 24.31 16.84 -19.92
C ASN A 8 23.08 15.94 -19.83
N ASN A 9 22.22 16.01 -20.84
CA ASN A 9 21.00 15.20 -20.89
C ASN A 9 21.25 13.75 -21.36
N ASN A 10 22.47 13.43 -21.82
CA ASN A 10 22.80 12.10 -22.31
C ASN A 10 23.55 11.29 -21.25
N ARG A 11 22.94 10.19 -20.76
CA ARG A 11 23.56 9.32 -19.75
C ARG A 11 24.67 8.43 -20.32
N TYR A 12 24.64 8.13 -21.62
CA TYR A 12 25.68 7.39 -22.33
C TYR A 12 25.81 7.91 -23.78
N GLY A 13 27.04 8.22 -24.23
CA GLY A 13 27.35 8.74 -25.58
C GLY A 13 27.90 10.17 -25.58
N HIS A 14 28.01 10.78 -26.78
CA HIS A 14 28.50 12.16 -26.93
C HIS A 14 27.66 13.14 -26.08
N ARG A 15 28.34 14.07 -25.39
CA ARG A 15 27.73 15.05 -24.49
C ARG A 15 26.85 15.99 -25.30
N LYS A 16 25.54 15.98 -25.05
CA LYS A 16 24.64 17.02 -25.50
C LYS A 16 24.56 18.06 -24.39
N ILE A 17 25.31 19.14 -24.56
CA ILE A 17 25.39 20.26 -23.62
C ILE A 17 24.19 21.16 -23.86
N GLU A 18 23.42 21.40 -22.80
CA GLU A 18 22.29 22.32 -22.79
C GLU A 18 22.50 23.34 -21.67
N GLU A 19 22.32 24.62 -21.98
CA GLU A 19 22.38 25.69 -20.97
C GLU A 19 21.05 25.74 -20.23
N VAL A 20 21.07 25.36 -18.96
CA VAL A 20 19.88 25.35 -18.10
C VAL A 20 19.97 26.44 -17.03
N PRO A 21 18.84 26.99 -16.57
CA PRO A 21 18.84 27.91 -15.44
C PRO A 21 19.43 27.24 -14.19
N ARG A 22 20.46 27.87 -13.64
CA ARG A 22 21.06 27.56 -12.34
C ARG A 22 20.27 28.27 -11.25
N TRP A 23 19.69 27.48 -10.37
CA TRP A 23 18.97 27.96 -9.20
C TRP A 23 19.94 28.08 -8.01
N ASP A 24 19.85 29.18 -7.27
CA ASP A 24 20.57 29.29 -5.99
C ASP A 24 19.89 28.36 -4.96
N ARG A 25 20.66 27.45 -4.37
CA ARG A 25 20.16 26.48 -3.37
C ARG A 25 20.08 27.15 -2.00
N TRP A 26 18.97 26.95 -1.31
CA TRP A 26 18.78 27.39 0.07
C TRP A 26 18.70 26.17 0.99
N ASP A 27 19.58 26.13 1.99
CA ASP A 27 19.59 25.12 3.03
C ASP A 27 19.05 25.73 4.32
N THR A 28 18.05 25.08 4.92
CA THR A 28 17.48 25.50 6.21
C THR A 28 17.73 24.41 7.23
N ARG A 29 18.39 24.77 8.35
CA ARG A 29 18.62 23.85 9.45
C ARG A 29 17.49 23.98 10.47
N MET A 30 16.89 22.85 10.84
CA MET A 30 15.95 22.76 11.95
C MET A 30 16.74 22.36 13.21
N PRO A 31 16.89 23.24 14.21
CA PRO A 31 17.69 22.96 15.40
C PRO A 31 17.00 22.00 16.38
N ASP A 32 15.66 22.02 16.45
CA ASP A 32 14.87 21.09 17.26
C ASP A 32 14.44 19.87 16.43
N VAL A 33 14.64 18.68 17.01
CA VAL A 33 14.17 17.40 16.45
C VAL A 33 12.65 17.38 16.33
N LYS A 34 11.91 18.03 17.25
CA LYS A 34 10.44 18.09 17.19
C LYS A 34 9.97 18.84 15.94
N ASP A 35 10.63 19.94 15.61
CA ASP A 35 10.30 20.73 14.41
C ASP A 35 10.63 19.95 13.14
N GLN A 36 11.73 19.20 13.14
CA GLN A 36 12.07 18.31 12.04
C GLN A 36 11.01 17.22 11.83
N LEU A 37 10.55 16.57 12.90
CA LEU A 37 9.48 15.57 12.83
C LEU A 37 8.16 16.18 12.35
N ARG A 38 7.83 17.38 12.82
CA ARG A 38 6.63 18.11 12.40
C ARG A 38 6.66 18.46 10.91
N ALA A 39 7.80 18.93 10.40
CA ALA A 39 7.97 19.24 8.98
C ALA A 39 7.84 17.98 8.10
N ILE A 40 8.37 16.84 8.55
CA ILE A 40 8.24 15.55 7.86
C ILE A 40 6.78 15.07 7.85
N ASP A 41 6.05 15.20 8.96
CA ASP A 41 4.63 14.84 9.02
C ASP A 41 3.77 15.72 8.09
N LEU A 42 4.03 17.02 8.05
CA LEU A 42 3.34 17.93 7.13
C LEU A 42 3.64 17.61 5.66
N TYR A 43 4.88 17.26 5.33
CA TYR A 43 5.26 16.79 4.00
C TYR A 43 4.50 15.52 3.60
N ASN A 44 4.47 14.52 4.49
CA ASN A 44 3.75 13.27 4.23
C ASN A 44 2.24 13.51 4.00
N LYS A 45 1.65 14.47 4.71
CA LYS A 45 0.25 14.88 4.55
C LYS A 45 -0.02 15.72 3.30
N SER A 46 0.99 16.39 2.74
CA SER A 46 0.80 17.31 1.62
C SER A 46 0.67 16.60 0.27
N GLY A 47 1.13 15.35 0.18
CA GLY A 47 1.19 14.61 -1.09
C GLY A 47 2.16 15.23 -2.12
N ALA A 48 3.12 16.04 -1.68
CA ALA A 48 4.09 16.67 -2.57
C ALA A 48 5.08 15.64 -3.11
N VAL A 49 5.56 15.84 -4.33
CA VAL A 49 6.50 14.92 -5.00
C VAL A 49 7.85 14.87 -4.28
N SER A 50 8.30 16.01 -3.73
CA SER A 50 9.56 16.10 -3.00
C SER A 50 9.44 17.03 -1.79
N LYS A 51 10.36 16.88 -0.82
CA LYS A 51 10.46 17.78 0.34
C LYS A 51 10.71 19.23 -0.09
N SER A 52 11.49 19.43 -1.15
CA SER A 52 11.80 20.76 -1.69
C SER A 52 10.56 21.42 -2.29
N ASP A 53 9.73 20.67 -3.03
CA ASP A 53 8.48 21.21 -3.57
C ASP A 53 7.49 21.55 -2.46
N PHE A 54 7.42 20.71 -1.41
CA PHE A 54 6.62 21.01 -0.23
C PHE A 54 7.07 22.31 0.46
N VAL A 55 8.36 22.46 0.73
CA VAL A 55 8.90 23.66 1.39
C VAL A 55 8.72 24.90 0.49
N ARG A 56 8.96 24.78 -0.82
CA ARG A 56 8.72 25.87 -1.79
C ARG A 56 7.27 26.34 -1.74
N ALA A 57 6.32 25.40 -1.80
CA ALA A 57 4.89 25.71 -1.74
C ALA A 57 4.51 26.41 -0.42
N ARG A 58 5.09 26.01 0.72
CA ARG A 58 4.86 26.69 2.01
C ARG A 58 5.45 28.11 2.05
N ILE A 59 6.67 28.30 1.54
CA ILE A 59 7.35 29.61 1.51
C ILE A 59 6.63 30.59 0.57
N LEU A 60 6.16 30.11 -0.58
CA LEU A 60 5.45 30.92 -1.58
C LEU A 60 3.96 31.13 -1.24
N GLY A 61 3.49 30.65 -0.08
CA GLY A 61 2.12 30.87 0.39
C GLY A 61 1.07 30.07 -0.38
N GLU A 62 1.44 29.00 -1.09
CA GLU A 62 0.49 28.15 -1.79
C GLU A 62 -0.45 27.43 -0.80
N SER A 63 -1.70 27.22 -1.20
CA SER A 63 -2.71 26.58 -0.36
C SER A 63 -2.27 25.19 0.12
N PHE A 64 -2.48 24.88 1.40
CA PHE A 64 -2.16 23.56 1.98
C PHE A 64 -3.36 22.63 1.86
N LYS A 65 -3.29 21.67 0.93
CA LYS A 65 -4.23 20.55 0.93
C LYS A 65 -3.65 19.42 1.77
N VAL A 66 -4.29 19.16 2.91
CA VAL A 66 -3.94 18.04 3.79
C VAL A 66 -4.73 16.82 3.33
N ILE A 67 -4.04 15.80 2.83
CA ILE A 67 -4.65 14.49 2.61
C ILE A 67 -4.50 13.71 3.92
N THR A 68 -5.55 13.72 4.73
CA THR A 68 -5.60 12.88 5.93
C THR A 68 -5.96 11.46 5.52
N VAL A 69 -5.01 10.54 5.63
CA VAL A 69 -5.28 9.12 5.51
C VAL A 69 -5.77 8.62 6.86
N ASP A 70 -7.00 8.15 6.91
CA ASP A 70 -7.51 7.45 8.08
C ASP A 70 -6.75 6.13 8.24
N LYS A 71 -5.82 6.11 9.20
CA LYS A 71 -4.96 4.95 9.48
C LYS A 71 -5.78 3.73 9.88
N SER A 72 -6.93 3.94 10.54
CA SER A 72 -7.80 2.85 10.97
C SER A 72 -8.47 2.18 9.77
N ALA A 73 -8.97 2.97 8.80
CA ALA A 73 -9.53 2.49 7.55
C ALA A 73 -8.49 1.71 6.73
N VAL A 74 -7.26 2.23 6.61
CA VAL A 74 -6.18 1.54 5.89
C VAL A 74 -5.84 0.19 6.52
N GLU A 75 -5.74 0.14 7.85
CA GLU A 75 -5.45 -1.10 8.55
C GLU A 75 -6.58 -2.13 8.40
N TYR A 76 -7.84 -1.69 8.49
CA TYR A 76 -9.02 -2.52 8.25
C TYR A 76 -8.99 -3.13 6.85
N HIS A 77 -8.82 -2.31 5.80
CA HIS A 77 -8.79 -2.78 4.42
C HIS A 77 -7.62 -3.75 4.15
N ARG A 78 -6.45 -3.51 4.74
CA ARG A 78 -5.31 -4.44 4.64
C ARG A 78 -5.68 -5.81 5.23
N LYS A 79 -6.20 -5.84 6.46
CA LYS A 79 -6.58 -7.09 7.15
C LYS A 79 -7.69 -7.85 6.41
N LEU A 80 -8.70 -7.13 5.90
CA LEU A 80 -9.77 -7.73 5.11
C LEU A 80 -9.24 -8.32 3.79
N SER A 81 -8.28 -7.66 3.15
CA SER A 81 -7.66 -8.16 1.92
C SER A 81 -6.87 -9.45 2.17
N GLU A 82 -6.16 -9.53 3.29
CA GLU A 82 -5.45 -10.76 3.72
C GLU A 82 -6.40 -11.93 3.97
N LEU A 83 -7.55 -11.69 4.61
CA LEU A 83 -8.59 -12.71 4.79
C LEU A 83 -9.17 -13.17 3.44
N THR A 84 -9.43 -12.22 2.54
CA THR A 84 -9.96 -12.52 1.20
C THR A 84 -8.98 -13.38 0.38
N ALA A 85 -7.68 -13.11 0.47
CA ALA A 85 -6.66 -13.93 -0.18
C ALA A 85 -6.64 -15.38 0.38
N GLN A 86 -6.79 -15.54 1.70
CA GLN A 86 -6.88 -16.88 2.32
C GLN A 86 -8.13 -17.64 1.87
N VAL A 87 -9.29 -16.98 1.82
CA VAL A 87 -10.54 -17.55 1.30
C VAL A 87 -10.36 -18.01 -0.14
N HIS A 88 -9.72 -17.20 -0.99
CA HIS A 88 -9.47 -17.57 -2.38
C HIS A 88 -8.56 -18.79 -2.52
N LYS A 89 -7.50 -18.88 -1.70
CA LYS A 89 -6.60 -20.05 -1.67
C LYS A 89 -7.36 -21.33 -1.29
N ILE A 90 -8.19 -21.27 -0.24
CA ILE A 90 -9.01 -22.41 0.17
C ILE A 90 -10.02 -22.77 -0.93
N GLY A 91 -10.69 -21.78 -1.54
CA GLY A 91 -11.63 -22.01 -2.64
C GLY A 91 -11.00 -22.70 -3.85
N THR A 92 -9.75 -22.38 -4.16
CA THR A 92 -8.99 -23.05 -5.24
C THR A 92 -8.78 -24.53 -4.91
N ASN A 93 -8.35 -24.84 -3.69
CA ASN A 93 -8.17 -26.23 -3.22
C ASN A 93 -9.51 -26.98 -3.14
N TYR A 94 -10.56 -26.32 -2.69
CA TYR A 94 -11.92 -26.87 -2.63
C TYR A 94 -12.40 -27.32 -4.00
N ASN A 95 -12.24 -26.47 -5.01
CA ASN A 95 -12.59 -26.79 -6.40
C ASN A 95 -11.76 -27.97 -6.93
N GLN A 96 -10.47 -28.07 -6.56
CA GLN A 96 -9.65 -29.23 -6.91
C GLN A 96 -10.16 -30.53 -6.28
N VAL A 97 -10.49 -30.52 -4.99
CA VAL A 97 -11.02 -31.69 -4.27
C VAL A 97 -12.33 -32.16 -4.90
N VAL A 98 -13.26 -31.24 -5.21
CA VAL A 98 -14.53 -31.57 -5.87
C VAL A 98 -14.30 -32.20 -7.25
N ARG A 99 -13.37 -31.65 -8.05
CA ARG A 99 -13.01 -32.25 -9.34
C ARG A 99 -12.44 -33.66 -9.18
N LEU A 100 -11.57 -33.88 -8.20
CA LEU A 100 -11.00 -35.21 -7.92
C LEU A 100 -12.08 -36.21 -7.48
N MET A 101 -13.03 -35.78 -6.64
CA MET A 101 -14.15 -36.63 -6.23
C MET A 101 -15.01 -37.08 -7.42
N ARG A 102 -15.19 -36.23 -8.42
CA ARG A 102 -15.89 -36.60 -9.66
C ARG A 102 -15.14 -37.65 -10.49
N LEU A 103 -13.81 -37.66 -10.42
CA LEU A 103 -12.96 -38.53 -11.23
C LEU A 103 -12.72 -39.90 -10.58
N TYR A 104 -12.65 -39.97 -9.25
CA TYR A 104 -12.42 -41.23 -8.55
C TYR A 104 -13.71 -42.02 -8.33
N THR A 105 -13.62 -43.34 -8.53
CA THR A 105 -14.73 -44.29 -8.31
C THR A 105 -14.53 -45.17 -7.08
N ALA A 106 -13.30 -45.23 -6.55
CA ALA A 106 -12.97 -46.02 -5.37
C ALA A 106 -13.53 -45.36 -4.09
N GLU A 107 -14.39 -46.07 -3.37
CA GLU A 107 -15.10 -45.56 -2.19
C GLU A 107 -14.16 -44.99 -1.12
N LYS A 108 -13.04 -45.67 -0.85
CA LYS A 108 -12.04 -45.23 0.15
C LYS A 108 -11.43 -43.87 -0.23
N SER A 109 -11.14 -43.66 -1.51
CA SER A 109 -10.57 -42.41 -2.02
C SER A 109 -11.59 -41.26 -1.97
N VAL A 110 -12.85 -41.55 -2.35
CA VAL A 110 -13.94 -40.57 -2.30
C VAL A 110 -14.23 -40.14 -0.86
N LYS A 111 -14.25 -41.09 0.09
CA LYS A 111 -14.41 -40.78 1.53
C LYS A 111 -13.28 -39.88 2.05
N ALA A 112 -12.02 -40.17 1.70
CA ALA A 112 -10.89 -39.33 2.10
C ALA A 112 -11.02 -37.89 1.57
N LEU A 113 -11.41 -37.72 0.30
CA LEU A 113 -11.65 -36.40 -0.29
C LEU A 113 -12.84 -35.67 0.35
N LEU A 114 -13.89 -36.38 0.72
CA LEU A 114 -15.02 -35.80 1.45
C LEU A 114 -14.59 -35.24 2.82
N HIS A 115 -13.74 -35.97 3.55
CA HIS A 115 -13.19 -35.48 4.82
C HIS A 115 -12.36 -34.21 4.65
N GLU A 116 -11.56 -34.14 3.58
CA GLU A 116 -10.80 -32.94 3.24
C GLU A 116 -11.72 -31.75 2.89
N LEU A 117 -12.80 -32.00 2.15
CA LEU A 117 -13.79 -30.98 1.82
C LEU A 117 -14.49 -30.42 3.07
N ILE A 118 -14.85 -31.30 4.01
CA ILE A 118 -15.42 -30.91 5.31
C ILE A 118 -14.43 -30.06 6.11
N ARG A 119 -13.13 -30.43 6.11
CA ARG A 119 -12.08 -29.64 6.77
C ARG A 119 -11.98 -28.24 6.19
N GLN A 120 -11.91 -28.13 4.86
CA GLN A 120 -11.84 -26.85 4.16
C GLN A 120 -13.09 -25.99 4.41
N THR A 121 -14.28 -26.61 4.50
CA THR A 121 -15.52 -25.91 4.85
C THR A 121 -15.44 -25.28 6.24
N LYS A 122 -14.94 -26.03 7.23
CA LYS A 122 -14.73 -25.50 8.59
C LYS A 122 -13.73 -24.34 8.63
N GLU A 123 -12.62 -24.46 7.89
CA GLU A 123 -11.64 -23.38 7.76
C GLU A 123 -12.25 -22.13 7.14
N LEU A 124 -13.11 -22.28 6.12
CA LEU A 124 -13.83 -21.17 5.50
C LEU A 124 -14.76 -20.46 6.50
N THR A 125 -15.51 -21.21 7.31
CA THR A 125 -16.39 -20.67 8.35
C THR A 125 -15.61 -19.82 9.35
N VAL A 126 -14.46 -20.32 9.83
CA VAL A 126 -13.61 -19.57 10.75
C VAL A 126 -13.07 -18.28 10.13
N LEU A 127 -12.72 -18.29 8.84
CA LEU A 127 -12.28 -17.06 8.15
C LEU A 127 -13.43 -16.06 7.98
N GLN A 128 -14.65 -16.53 7.72
CA GLN A 128 -15.83 -15.68 7.64
C GLN A 128 -16.15 -15.05 9.00
N GLU A 129 -16.11 -15.81 10.09
CA GLU A 129 -16.28 -15.29 11.44
C GLU A 129 -15.25 -14.20 11.78
N LYS A 130 -13.98 -14.43 11.42
CA LYS A 130 -12.92 -13.42 11.57
C LYS A 130 -13.18 -12.16 10.76
N ALA A 131 -13.68 -12.29 9.52
CA ALA A 131 -14.01 -11.14 8.67
C ALA A 131 -15.19 -10.33 9.26
N VAL A 132 -16.20 -11.01 9.80
CA VAL A 132 -17.34 -10.39 10.49
C VAL A 132 -16.86 -9.65 11.73
N SER A 133 -16.10 -10.30 12.61
CA SER A 133 -15.52 -9.67 13.82
C SER A 133 -14.67 -8.46 13.47
N LEU A 134 -13.78 -8.57 12.48
CA LEU A 134 -12.97 -7.44 11.99
C LEU A 134 -13.84 -6.25 11.54
N THR A 135 -14.98 -6.51 10.90
CA THR A 135 -15.89 -5.48 10.40
C THR A 135 -16.68 -4.83 11.54
N ILE A 136 -17.08 -5.60 12.55
CA ILE A 136 -17.74 -5.10 13.76
C ILE A 136 -16.77 -4.20 14.54
N ASP A 137 -15.56 -4.69 14.83
CA ASP A 137 -14.52 -3.94 15.54
C ASP A 137 -14.19 -2.61 14.84
N TYR A 138 -14.17 -2.59 13.50
CA TYR A 138 -13.95 -1.37 12.74
C TYR A 138 -15.12 -0.38 12.90
N ARG A 139 -16.37 -0.87 12.85
CA ARG A 139 -17.56 -0.03 13.03
C ARG A 139 -17.68 0.55 14.43
N GLU A 140 -17.27 -0.18 15.46
CA GLU A 140 -17.29 0.31 16.85
C GLU A 140 -16.22 1.38 17.13
N ARG A 141 -15.19 1.46 16.27
CA ARG A 141 -14.11 2.45 16.36
C ARG A 141 -14.33 3.69 15.51
N LEU A 142 -15.34 3.70 14.63
CA LEU A 142 -15.80 4.87 13.89
C LEU A 142 -16.56 5.82 14.81
#